data_AF-A0A810MY20-F1
#
_entry.id   AF-A0A810MY20-F1
#
_cell.length_a   1.000
_cell.length_b   1.000
_cell.length_c   1.000
_cell.angle_alpha   90.00
_cell.angle_beta   90.00
_cell.angle_gamma   90.00
#
_symmetry.space_group_name_H-M   'P 1'
#
loop_
_entity.id
_entity.type
_entity.pdbx_description
1 polymer ?
#
loop_
_entity_poly.entity_id
_entity_poly.type
_entity_poly.pdbx_seq_one_letter_code
_entity_poly.pdbx_strand_id
1 'polypeptide(L)'
;MEPVPSYEDLIWLFEEEPVHRYAADERAAGYESDWRELWPYTAVTFRTTRAGYDIEMYIEPGYDIVRLRLRTVSDGAELFSLDLRGVRGVGVDRIHGRELLRLDFPDDSPASALWLRMKPDVALHWSYDPAS
;
A
#
# COMPACT_ATOMS: atom_id res chain seq x y z
N MET A 1 -9.97 -3.30 -7.55
CA MET A 1 -9.64 -4.16 -6.39
C MET A 1 -10.94 -4.46 -5.70
N GLU A 2 -11.20 -5.72 -5.36
CA GLU A 2 -12.45 -6.12 -4.72
C GLU A 2 -12.17 -7.16 -3.62
N PRO A 3 -12.54 -6.89 -2.34
CA PRO A 3 -13.17 -5.66 -1.86
C PRO A 3 -12.23 -4.44 -1.94
N VAL A 4 -12.82 -3.24 -1.88
CA VAL A 4 -12.06 -1.99 -1.75
C VAL A 4 -11.25 -2.05 -0.45
N PRO A 5 -9.95 -1.70 -0.46
CA PRO A 5 -9.12 -1.78 0.73
C PRO A 5 -9.63 -0.86 1.83
N SER A 6 -9.58 -1.31 3.08
CA SER A 6 -9.95 -0.50 4.25
C SER A 6 -8.92 0.61 4.46
N TYR A 7 -9.30 1.87 4.24
CA TYR A 7 -8.39 2.98 4.50
C TYR A 7 -8.12 3.14 6.00
N GLU A 8 -9.05 2.76 6.88
CA GLU A 8 -8.85 2.84 8.34
C GLU A 8 -7.76 1.89 8.79
N ASP A 9 -7.78 0.65 8.30
CA ASP A 9 -6.75 -0.35 8.61
C ASP A 9 -5.39 0.09 8.06
N LEU A 10 -5.36 0.69 6.87
CA LEU A 10 -4.13 1.20 6.27
C LEU A 10 -3.58 2.43 7.02
N ILE A 11 -4.42 3.40 7.39
CA ILE A 11 -4.03 4.53 8.26
C ILE A 11 -3.46 3.98 9.55
N TRP A 12 -4.13 3.01 10.14
CA TRP A 12 -3.73 2.44 11.41
C TRP A 12 -2.40 1.67 11.31
N LEU A 13 -2.19 0.93 10.20
CA LEU A 13 -0.95 0.21 9.92
C LEU A 13 0.24 1.16 9.65
N PHE A 14 0.02 2.26 8.92
CA PHE A 14 1.04 3.26 8.62
C PHE A 14 1.22 4.30 9.75
N GLU A 15 0.26 4.39 10.66
CA GLU A 15 0.16 5.40 11.73
C GLU A 15 0.19 6.85 11.21
N GLU A 16 -0.24 7.07 9.95
CA GLU A 16 -0.25 8.37 9.30
C GLU A 16 -1.43 8.47 8.31
N GLU A 17 -1.97 9.68 8.16
CA GLU A 17 -2.96 10.01 7.14
C GLU A 17 -2.32 9.98 5.75
N PRO A 18 -2.95 9.34 4.74
CA PRO A 18 -2.39 9.32 3.42
C PRO A 18 -2.55 10.67 2.73
N VAL A 19 -1.67 10.94 1.76
CA VAL A 19 -1.77 12.12 0.91
C VAL A 19 -2.54 11.76 -0.36
N HIS A 20 -3.65 12.47 -0.59
CA HIS A 20 -4.35 12.46 -1.87
C HIS A 20 -3.60 13.35 -2.88
N ARG A 21 -3.17 12.78 -4.00
CA ARG A 21 -2.25 13.45 -4.94
C ARG A 21 -2.81 14.71 -5.59
N TYR A 22 -4.11 14.73 -5.90
CA TYR A 22 -4.78 15.84 -6.60
C TYR A 22 -5.34 16.92 -5.66
N ALA A 23 -5.14 16.83 -4.34
CA ALA A 23 -5.82 17.69 -3.38
C ALA A 23 -5.45 19.17 -3.54
N ALA A 24 -4.20 19.44 -3.98
CA ALA A 24 -3.74 20.79 -4.27
C ALA A 24 -4.38 21.35 -5.56
N ASP A 25 -4.46 20.53 -6.61
CA ASP A 25 -5.03 20.91 -7.91
C ASP A 25 -6.55 21.10 -7.81
N GLU A 26 -7.24 20.21 -7.09
CA GLU A 26 -8.68 20.32 -6.81
C GLU A 26 -8.99 21.59 -6.02
N ARG A 27 -8.23 21.86 -4.94
CA ARG A 27 -8.38 23.10 -4.16
C ARG A 27 -8.14 24.34 -5.02
N ALA A 28 -7.14 24.32 -5.90
CA ALA A 28 -6.87 25.43 -6.83
C ALA A 28 -7.99 25.61 -7.87
N ALA A 29 -8.68 24.53 -8.25
CA ALA A 29 -9.84 24.54 -9.14
C ALA A 29 -11.18 24.83 -8.43
N GLY A 30 -11.17 25.01 -7.10
CA GLY A 30 -12.36 25.30 -6.30
C GLY A 30 -13.17 24.08 -5.88
N TYR A 31 -12.62 22.88 -6.03
CA TYR A 31 -13.19 21.64 -5.53
C TYR A 31 -12.56 21.30 -4.16
N GLU A 32 -13.40 21.20 -3.13
CA GLU A 32 -13.01 20.64 -1.83
C GLU A 32 -13.82 19.36 -1.60
N SER A 33 -13.35 18.24 -2.15
CA SER A 33 -13.94 16.92 -1.90
C SER A 33 -13.08 16.16 -0.91
N ASP A 34 -13.69 15.50 0.08
CA ASP A 34 -12.97 14.57 0.94
C ASP A 34 -12.62 13.33 0.10
N TRP A 35 -11.32 13.02 0.01
CA TRP A 35 -10.86 11.86 -0.75
C TRP A 35 -11.49 10.55 -0.28
N ARG A 36 -11.91 10.47 1.00
CA ARG A 36 -12.60 9.29 1.55
C ARG A 36 -13.91 9.02 0.85
N GLU A 37 -14.63 10.06 0.44
CA GLU A 37 -15.86 9.92 -0.35
C GLU A 37 -15.58 9.41 -1.77
N LEU A 38 -14.37 9.67 -2.26
CA LEU A 38 -13.88 9.22 -3.57
C LEU A 38 -13.15 7.88 -3.50
N TRP A 39 -12.98 7.29 -2.31
CA TRP A 39 -12.31 6.00 -2.11
C TRP A 39 -13.26 4.85 -2.47
N PRO A 40 -13.37 4.52 -3.77
CA PRO A 40 -12.40 3.62 -4.44
C PRO A 40 -11.87 4.10 -5.81
N TYR A 41 -12.31 5.26 -6.26
CA TYR A 41 -12.06 5.82 -7.60
C TYR A 41 -10.90 6.80 -7.64
N THR A 42 -10.18 6.92 -6.53
CA THR A 42 -9.04 7.83 -6.39
C THR A 42 -7.78 7.08 -5.97
N ALA A 43 -6.67 7.82 -5.96
CA ALA A 43 -5.37 7.33 -5.54
C ALA A 43 -4.85 8.10 -4.35
N VAL A 44 -4.30 7.38 -3.38
CA VAL A 44 -3.69 7.96 -2.19
C VAL A 44 -2.32 7.36 -1.94
N THR A 45 -1.49 8.06 -1.17
CA THR A 45 -0.16 7.59 -0.81
C THR A 45 0.00 7.58 0.70
N PHE A 46 0.15 6.38 1.26
CA PHE A 46 0.51 6.14 2.65
C PHE A 46 2.02 6.22 2.83
N ARG A 47 2.47 6.80 3.93
CA ARG A 47 3.89 6.91 4.29
C ARG A 47 4.07 6.61 5.76
N THR A 48 5.21 6.04 6.11
CA THR A 48 5.64 5.88 7.49
C THR A 48 7.15 5.69 7.54
N THR A 49 7.76 5.99 8.69
CA THR A 49 9.18 5.75 8.93
C THR A 49 9.35 4.69 10.02
N ARG A 50 10.04 3.58 9.71
CA ARG A 50 10.24 2.45 10.63
C ARG A 50 11.60 1.80 10.46
N ALA A 51 12.23 1.46 11.58
CA ALA A 51 13.51 0.74 11.62
C ALA A 51 14.61 1.39 10.74
N GLY A 52 14.62 2.72 10.62
CA GLY A 52 15.58 3.45 9.77
C GLY A 52 15.21 3.51 8.28
N TYR A 53 13.99 3.12 7.90
CA TYR A 53 13.50 3.16 6.54
C TYR A 53 12.25 4.04 6.38
N ASP A 54 12.19 4.76 5.27
CA ASP A 54 10.98 5.40 4.77
C ASP A 54 10.25 4.41 3.87
N ILE A 55 9.00 4.09 4.25
CA ILE A 55 8.11 3.17 3.56
C ILE A 55 7.01 3.99 2.92
N GLU A 56 6.81 3.83 1.61
CA GLU A 56 5.75 4.49 0.86
C GLU A 56 4.89 3.44 0.16
N MET A 57 3.57 3.58 0.27
CA MET A 57 2.61 2.81 -0.51
C MET A 57 1.67 3.75 -1.24
N TYR A 58 1.78 3.78 -2.56
CA TYR A 58 0.76 4.34 -3.44
C TYR A 58 -0.26 3.25 -3.75
N ILE A 59 -1.55 3.59 -3.68
CA ILE A 59 -2.62 2.66 -4.00
C ILE A 59 -3.72 3.36 -4.78
N GLU A 60 -4.24 2.67 -5.80
CA GLU A 60 -5.30 3.13 -6.68
C GLU A 60 -6.26 1.96 -6.97
N PRO A 61 -7.33 1.80 -6.17
CA PRO A 61 -8.17 0.60 -6.21
C PRO A 61 -8.89 0.40 -7.54
N GLY A 62 -9.35 1.49 -8.18
CA GLY A 62 -10.07 1.44 -9.46
C GLY A 62 -9.23 0.92 -10.63
N TYR A 63 -7.90 0.85 -10.48
CA TYR A 63 -6.99 0.39 -11.53
C TYR A 63 -6.14 -0.83 -11.11
N ASP A 64 -6.39 -1.41 -9.94
CA ASP A 64 -5.63 -2.56 -9.41
C ASP A 64 -4.12 -2.29 -9.30
N ILE A 65 -3.76 -1.04 -8.99
CA ILE A 65 -2.36 -0.60 -8.87
C ILE A 65 -1.97 -0.42 -7.41
N VAL A 66 -0.84 -1.01 -7.03
CA VAL A 66 -0.11 -0.72 -5.81
C VAL A 66 1.35 -0.45 -6.16
N ARG A 67 1.94 0.62 -5.61
CA ARG A 67 3.39 0.81 -5.68
C ARG A 67 3.96 0.87 -4.27
N LEU A 68 4.99 0.07 -4.03
CA LEU A 68 5.70 0.03 -2.76
C LEU A 68 7.12 0.54 -2.97
N ARG A 69 7.57 1.44 -2.10
CA ARG A 69 8.95 1.93 -2.09
C ARG A 69 9.52 1.86 -0.69
N LEU A 70 10.80 1.52 -0.62
CA LEU A 70 11.57 1.51 0.61
C LEU A 70 12.87 2.26 0.39
N ARG A 71 13.14 3.27 1.22
CA ARG A 71 14.38 4.05 1.22
C ARG A 71 15.01 4.06 2.60
N THR A 72 16.33 4.16 2.68
CA THR A 72 17.03 4.43 3.94
C THR A 72 16.84 5.88 4.36
N VAL A 73 16.59 6.14 5.64
CA VAL A 73 16.43 7.50 6.17
C VAL A 73 17.77 8.26 6.20
N SER A 74 18.88 7.55 6.43
CA SER A 74 20.21 8.15 6.61
C SER A 74 20.74 8.91 5.40
N ASP A 75 20.50 8.37 4.22
CA ASP A 75 21.11 8.77 2.95
C ASP A 75 20.12 8.76 1.78
N GLY A 76 18.85 8.38 2.03
CA GLY A 76 17.79 8.39 1.03
C GLY A 76 17.92 7.30 -0.03
N ALA A 77 18.81 6.32 0.15
CA ALA A 77 19.08 5.28 -0.83
C ALA A 77 17.86 4.37 -0.99
N GLU A 78 17.40 4.17 -2.23
CA GLU A 78 16.30 3.27 -2.53
C GLU A 78 16.76 1.82 -2.48
N LEU A 79 16.15 1.03 -1.60
CA LEU A 79 16.40 -0.40 -1.48
C LEU A 79 15.54 -1.19 -2.47
N PHE A 80 14.28 -0.78 -2.64
CA PHE A 80 13.42 -1.29 -3.68
C PHE A 80 12.32 -0.29 -4.06
N SER A 81 11.84 -0.42 -5.30
CA SER A 81 10.62 0.17 -5.82
C SER A 81 9.87 -0.87 -6.65
N LEU A 82 8.69 -1.27 -6.19
CA LEU A 82 7.81 -2.21 -6.87
C LEU A 82 6.63 -1.47 -7.48
N ASP A 83 6.37 -1.68 -8.77
CA ASP A 83 5.12 -1.29 -9.45
C ASP A 83 4.32 -2.56 -9.70
N LEU A 84 3.29 -2.76 -8.89
CA LEU A 84 2.45 -3.95 -8.89
C LEU A 84 1.11 -3.61 -9.54
N ARG A 85 0.74 -4.38 -10.55
CA ARG A 85 -0.50 -4.22 -11.30
C ARG A 85 -1.32 -5.49 -11.24
N GLY A 86 -2.64 -5.35 -11.36
CA GLY A 86 -3.56 -6.47 -11.23
C GLY A 86 -3.63 -7.00 -9.80
N VAL A 87 -3.28 -6.18 -8.80
CA VAL A 87 -3.49 -6.56 -7.39
C VAL A 87 -4.99 -6.67 -7.16
N ARG A 88 -5.48 -7.85 -6.75
CA ARG A 88 -6.92 -8.08 -6.54
C ARG A 88 -7.39 -7.55 -5.21
N GLY A 89 -6.59 -7.73 -4.16
CA GLY A 89 -6.93 -7.39 -2.79
C GLY A 89 -5.78 -6.76 -2.04
N VAL A 90 -6.11 -5.83 -1.15
CA VAL A 90 -5.17 -5.27 -0.17
C VAL A 90 -5.83 -5.33 1.19
N GLY A 91 -5.15 -5.96 2.14
CA GLY A 91 -5.66 -6.17 3.49
C GLY A 91 -4.57 -6.03 4.55
N VAL A 92 -5.00 -5.92 5.81
CA VAL A 92 -4.13 -5.95 6.97
C VAL A 92 -4.46 -7.18 7.80
N ASP A 93 -3.57 -8.15 7.78
CA ASP A 93 -3.72 -9.39 8.55
C ASP A 93 -3.02 -9.27 9.90
N ARG A 94 -3.66 -9.84 10.93
CA ARG A 94 -3.12 -9.96 12.29
C ARG A 94 -2.73 -11.41 12.58
N ILE A 95 -1.45 -11.73 12.45
CA ILE A 95 -0.92 -13.06 12.70
C ILE A 95 -0.06 -13.03 13.97
N HIS A 96 -0.46 -13.77 15.01
CA HIS A 96 0.25 -13.84 16.29
C HIS A 96 0.57 -12.47 16.92
N GLY A 97 -0.38 -11.52 16.79
CA GLY A 97 -0.21 -10.14 17.28
C GLY A 97 0.74 -9.27 16.45
N ARG A 98 1.14 -9.74 15.26
CA ARG A 98 1.90 -8.97 14.27
C ARG A 98 1.02 -8.62 13.09
N GLU A 99 1.34 -7.50 12.48
CA GLU A 99 0.44 -6.85 11.53
C GLU A 99 1.16 -6.73 10.21
N LEU A 100 0.47 -7.22 9.21
CA LEU A 100 1.04 -7.55 7.93
C LEU A 100 0.14 -6.95 6.88
N LEU A 101 0.70 -6.07 6.06
CA LEU A 101 0.06 -5.72 4.80
C LEU A 101 0.12 -6.97 3.91
N ARG A 102 -1.02 -7.33 3.34
CA ARG A 102 -1.17 -8.41 2.37
C ARG A 102 -1.68 -7.83 1.07
N LEU A 103 -1.00 -8.16 -0.03
CA LEU A 103 -1.44 -7.90 -1.40
C LEU A 103 -1.74 -9.25 -2.05
N ASP A 104 -2.97 -9.46 -2.50
CA ASP A 104 -3.39 -10.67 -3.19
C ASP A 104 -3.37 -10.47 -4.70
N PHE A 105 -2.93 -11.49 -5.42
CA PHE A 105 -2.87 -11.50 -6.88
C PHE A 105 -3.90 -12.48 -7.48
N PRO A 106 -4.18 -12.38 -8.79
CA PRO A 106 -5.01 -13.34 -9.52
C PRO A 106 -4.47 -14.77 -9.47
N ASP A 107 -5.35 -15.76 -9.60
CA ASP A 107 -4.97 -17.19 -9.59
C ASP A 107 -4.07 -17.61 -10.77
N ASP A 108 -4.05 -16.82 -11.84
CA ASP A 108 -3.17 -16.98 -13.00
C ASP A 108 -1.85 -16.21 -12.86
N SER A 109 -1.65 -15.49 -11.76
CA SER A 109 -0.37 -14.85 -11.43
C SER A 109 0.64 -15.90 -10.92
N PRO A 110 1.94 -15.77 -11.25
CA PRO A 110 2.97 -16.64 -10.69
C PRO A 110 3.07 -16.57 -9.16
N ALA A 111 2.82 -15.40 -8.58
CA ALA A 111 2.75 -15.19 -7.14
C ALA A 111 1.29 -15.09 -6.71
N SER A 112 0.92 -15.77 -5.63
CA SER A 112 -0.42 -15.68 -5.05
C SER A 112 -0.57 -14.50 -4.10
N ALA A 113 0.49 -14.15 -3.36
CA ALA A 113 0.47 -13.00 -2.46
C ALA A 113 1.84 -12.35 -2.24
N LEU A 114 1.82 -11.08 -1.86
CA LEU A 114 2.96 -10.36 -1.29
C LEU A 114 2.59 -9.86 0.11
N TRP A 115 3.52 -10.03 1.04
CA TRP A 115 3.36 -9.65 2.44
C TRP A 115 4.42 -8.63 2.82
N LEU A 116 4.01 -7.53 3.43
CA LEU A 116 4.90 -6.55 4.05
C LEU A 116 4.65 -6.51 5.55
N ARG A 117 5.67 -6.89 6.31
CA ARG A 117 5.75 -6.72 7.76
C ARG A 117 6.49 -5.43 8.05
N MET A 118 5.97 -4.62 8.97
CA MET A 118 6.63 -3.35 9.38
C MET A 118 7.12 -3.34 10.83
N LYS A 119 6.78 -4.35 11.64
CA LYS A 119 7.19 -4.47 13.05
C LYS A 119 7.62 -5.91 13.41
N PRO A 120 8.63 -6.12 14.28
CA PRO A 120 9.61 -5.13 14.76
C PRO A 120 10.56 -4.58 13.67
N ASP A 121 10.65 -5.26 12.53
CA ASP A 121 11.49 -4.86 11.39
C ASP A 121 10.66 -4.83 10.12
N VAL A 122 11.22 -4.20 9.07
CA VAL A 122 10.63 -4.19 7.73
C VAL A 122 11.06 -5.45 6.97
N ALA A 123 10.10 -6.26 6.53
CA ALA A 123 10.36 -7.44 5.74
C ALA A 123 9.30 -7.63 4.66
N LEU A 124 9.75 -7.95 3.46
CA LEU A 124 8.90 -8.26 2.32
C LEU A 124 9.00 -9.76 2.00
N HIS A 125 7.86 -10.43 1.79
CA HIS A 125 7.81 -11.85 1.49
C HIS A 125 6.82 -12.13 0.36
N TRP A 126 7.28 -12.87 -0.64
CA TRP A 126 6.43 -13.35 -1.74
C TRP A 126 5.97 -14.77 -1.45
N SER A 127 4.69 -15.03 -1.70
CA SER A 127 4.13 -16.38 -1.73
C SER A 127 3.81 -16.75 -3.17
N TYR A 128 4.24 -17.93 -3.56
CA TYR A 128 4.03 -18.49 -4.89
C TYR A 128 3.23 -19.76 -4.72
N ASP A 129 2.31 -20.02 -5.64
CA ASP A 129 1.63 -21.30 -5.66
C ASP A 129 2.59 -22.36 -6.19
N PRO A 130 2.60 -23.58 -5.60
CA PRO A 130 3.38 -24.67 -6.15
C PRO A 130 2.89 -24.92 -7.58
N ALA A 131 3.81 -24.81 -8.55
CA ALA A 131 3.51 -25.03 -9.96
C ALA A 131 2.70 -26.33 -10.11
N SER A 132 1.53 -26.20 -10.73
CA SER A 132 0.63 -27.33 -11.02
C SER A 132 1.26 -28.33 -11.99
#